data_AF-A0A2V6F9W7-F1
#
_entry.id   AF-A0A2V6F9W7-F1
#
_cell.length_a   1.000
_cell.length_b   1.000
_cell.length_c   1.000
_cell.angle_alpha   90.00
_cell.angle_beta   90.00
_cell.angle_gamma   90.00
#
_symmetry.space_group_name_H-M   'P 1'
#
loop_
_entity.id
_entity.type
_entity.pdbx_description
1 polymer ?
#
loop_
_entity_poly.entity_id
_entity_poly.type
_entity_poly.pdbx_seq_one_letter_code
_entity_poly.pdbx_strand_id
1 'polypeptide(L)'
;MRTADFNYDLPPGLIAQTPAPERDQSRLLVLQRSQGHITHRSFPDILDYLRAGDVLVLNDSRVIPARLHGTKAGSGAQMEMLLVEENAVNDWWAMVRPGKRARPGATIFLLNLSRQPGGVSAAVIEKNPEGHCRLQFSGTANIAAVLDSFGTVPLPPYITREPTADLAEDRDRYQTVYAQPAGSVAAPTAGLHFTGKLLEQIRSRGVRICFLTLHVGLGTFAPVKAGAPQELVIHQE
;
A
#
# COMPACT_ATOMS: atom_id res chain seq x y z
N MET A 1 -21.95 -13.18 15.44
CA MET A 1 -20.72 -12.39 15.64
C MET A 1 -20.92 -11.07 14.93
N ARG A 2 -20.75 -9.96 15.64
CA ARG A 2 -20.92 -8.60 15.13
C ARG A 2 -19.56 -7.98 14.87
N THR A 3 -19.49 -6.99 13.99
CA THR A 3 -18.25 -6.23 13.75
C THR A 3 -17.73 -5.60 15.06
N ALA A 4 -18.64 -5.18 15.95
CA ALA A 4 -18.28 -4.63 17.26
C ALA A 4 -17.56 -5.62 18.19
N ASP A 5 -17.71 -6.93 17.98
CA ASP A 5 -17.06 -7.95 18.82
C ASP A 5 -15.53 -8.00 18.56
N PHE A 6 -15.04 -7.33 17.50
CA PHE A 6 -13.61 -7.17 17.16
C PHE A 6 -13.02 -5.82 17.57
N ASN A 7 -13.82 -4.96 18.20
CA ASN A 7 -13.35 -3.67 18.65
C ASN A 7 -12.47 -3.82 19.91
N TYR A 8 -11.39 -3.05 19.98
CA TYR A 8 -10.52 -2.97 21.14
C TYR A 8 -10.01 -1.54 21.30
N ASP A 9 -9.61 -1.18 22.52
CA ASP A 9 -9.01 0.13 22.77
C ASP A 9 -7.58 0.16 22.20
N LEU A 10 -7.38 0.99 21.16
CA LEU A 10 -6.08 1.25 20.55
C LEU A 10 -5.73 2.72 20.76
N PRO A 11 -4.94 3.04 21.80
CA PRO A 11 -4.44 4.40 21.98
C PRO A 11 -3.73 4.90 20.71
N PRO A 12 -4.08 6.10 20.19
CA PRO A 12 -3.50 6.61 18.94
C PRO A 12 -1.97 6.68 18.94
N GLY A 13 -1.36 6.93 20.11
CA GLY A 13 0.09 6.98 20.28
C GLY A 13 0.80 5.62 20.10
N LEU A 14 0.06 4.51 20.03
CA LEU A 14 0.61 3.18 19.73
C LEU A 14 0.60 2.85 18.22
N ILE A 15 0.04 3.73 17.38
CA ILE A 15 0.09 3.61 15.92
C ILE A 15 1.40 4.23 15.43
N ALA A 16 2.34 3.40 14.99
CA ALA A 16 3.64 3.84 14.50
C ALA A 16 3.49 4.80 13.31
N GLN A 17 4.10 5.98 13.42
CA GLN A 17 4.15 7.01 12.37
C GLN A 17 5.42 6.90 11.51
N THR A 18 6.45 6.25 12.05
CA THR A 18 7.71 5.94 11.38
C THR A 18 8.09 4.50 11.70
N PRO A 19 8.76 3.79 10.77
CA PRO A 19 9.29 2.46 11.06
C PRO A 19 10.43 2.53 12.08
N ALA A 20 10.81 1.38 12.64
CA ALA A 20 12.04 1.27 13.42
C ALA A 20 13.27 1.62 12.56
N PRO A 21 14.40 2.10 13.15
CA PRO A 21 15.60 2.45 12.38
C PRO A 21 16.05 1.31 11.48
N GLU A 22 16.17 0.11 12.02
CA GLU A 22 16.38 -1.14 11.27
C GLU A 22 15.08 -1.95 11.16
N ARG A 23 14.89 -2.63 10.03
CA ARG A 23 13.63 -3.35 9.73
C ARG A 23 13.29 -4.46 10.73
N ASP A 24 14.30 -5.18 11.19
CA ASP A 24 14.17 -6.32 12.09
C ASP A 24 14.23 -5.94 13.57
N GLN A 25 14.25 -4.65 13.93
CA GLN A 25 14.21 -4.19 15.32
C GLN A 25 12.79 -4.06 15.90
N SER A 26 11.75 -4.50 15.17
CA SER A 26 10.39 -4.50 15.71
C SER A 26 10.23 -5.55 16.81
N ARG A 27 9.25 -5.33 17.70
CA ARG A 27 8.80 -6.33 18.67
C ARG A 27 8.07 -7.47 17.94
N LEU A 28 8.10 -8.66 18.53
CA LEU A 28 7.38 -9.86 18.08
C LEU A 28 6.52 -10.39 19.23
N LEU A 29 5.22 -10.55 19.00
CA LEU A 29 4.33 -11.26 19.90
C LEU A 29 4.11 -12.67 19.37
N VAL A 30 4.44 -13.66 20.18
CA VAL A 30 4.25 -15.08 19.85
C VAL A 30 3.09 -15.64 20.64
N LEU A 31 2.06 -16.11 19.93
CA LEU A 31 0.89 -16.78 20.50
C LEU A 31 0.95 -18.28 20.18
N GLN A 32 1.13 -19.11 21.21
CA GLN A 32 1.05 -20.56 21.09
C GLN A 32 -0.42 -21.00 21.14
N ARG A 33 -1.06 -21.11 19.96
CA ARG A 33 -2.50 -21.37 19.80
C ARG A 33 -3.06 -22.53 20.65
N SER A 34 -2.34 -23.63 20.79
CA SER A 34 -2.81 -24.80 21.57
C SER A 34 -2.79 -24.59 23.09
N GLN A 35 -1.95 -23.68 23.59
CA GLN A 35 -1.79 -23.43 25.02
C GLN A 35 -2.34 -22.06 25.46
N GLY A 36 -2.63 -21.17 24.50
CA GLY A 36 -2.94 -19.77 24.76
C GLY A 36 -1.78 -18.97 25.34
N HIS A 37 -0.56 -19.53 25.36
CA HIS A 37 0.60 -18.87 25.95
C HIS A 37 1.09 -17.74 25.05
N ILE A 38 1.30 -16.56 25.64
CA ILE A 38 1.81 -15.36 24.97
C ILE A 38 3.23 -15.10 25.45
N THR A 39 4.14 -14.91 24.50
CA THR A 39 5.53 -14.52 24.77
C THR A 39 5.88 -13.27 23.96
N HIS A 40 6.59 -12.35 24.60
CA HIS A 40 7.15 -11.18 23.93
C HIS A 40 8.61 -11.42 23.56
N ARG A 41 8.96 -11.10 22.32
CA ARG A 41 10.25 -11.32 21.68
C ARG A 41 10.65 -10.10 20.83
N SER A 42 11.83 -10.16 20.26
CA SER A 42 12.24 -9.28 19.16
C SER A 42 12.05 -10.01 17.83
N PHE A 43 11.82 -9.30 16.73
CA PHE A 43 11.57 -9.94 15.43
C PHE A 43 12.66 -10.93 14.96
N PRO A 44 13.98 -10.73 15.22
CA PRO A 44 14.99 -11.70 14.81
C PRO A 44 14.84 -13.06 15.51
N ASP A 45 14.18 -13.09 16.68
CA ASP A 45 13.90 -14.32 17.43
C ASP A 45 12.91 -15.24 16.66
N ILE A 46 12.30 -14.78 15.56
CA ILE A 46 11.50 -15.63 14.66
C ILE A 46 12.28 -16.88 14.20
N LEU A 47 13.62 -16.78 14.12
CA LEU A 47 14.50 -17.89 13.79
C LEU A 47 14.35 -19.08 14.73
N ASP A 48 13.97 -18.87 15.98
CA ASP A 48 13.80 -19.93 16.99
C ASP A 48 12.46 -20.67 16.87
N TYR A 49 11.56 -20.13 16.04
CA TYR A 49 10.23 -20.68 15.79
C TYR A 49 10.12 -21.38 14.43
N LEU A 50 11.16 -21.31 13.60
CA LEU A 50 11.24 -21.97 12.30
C LEU A 50 12.17 -23.18 12.37
N ARG A 51 11.76 -24.28 11.74
CA ARG A 51 12.48 -25.57 11.74
C ARG A 51 12.86 -25.97 10.33
N ALA A 52 13.90 -26.81 10.21
CA ALA A 52 14.27 -27.41 8.95
C ALA A 52 13.07 -28.17 8.35
N GLY A 53 12.77 -27.93 7.07
CA GLY A 53 11.60 -28.46 6.38
C GLY A 53 10.37 -27.55 6.39
N ASP A 54 10.33 -26.49 7.20
CA ASP A 54 9.26 -25.50 7.14
C ASP A 54 9.29 -24.72 5.82
N VAL A 55 8.13 -24.16 5.43
CA VAL A 55 8.00 -23.30 4.25
C VAL A 55 7.54 -21.91 4.68
N LEU A 56 8.36 -20.90 4.42
CA LEU A 56 8.02 -19.48 4.55
C LEU A 56 7.54 -18.97 3.19
N VAL A 57 6.26 -18.61 3.09
CA VAL A 57 5.65 -18.06 1.88
C VAL A 57 5.52 -16.54 2.03
N LEU A 58 6.08 -15.79 1.08
CA LEU A 58 6.15 -14.33 1.13
C LEU A 58 5.49 -13.72 -0.11
N ASN A 59 4.71 -12.64 0.08
CA ASN A 59 4.20 -11.84 -1.04
C ASN A 59 5.30 -10.91 -1.55
N ASP A 60 5.72 -11.07 -2.80
CA ASP A 60 6.83 -10.34 -3.43
C ASP A 60 6.39 -9.12 -4.26
N SER A 61 5.11 -8.72 -4.17
CA SER A 61 4.60 -7.56 -4.88
C SER A 61 5.34 -6.27 -4.50
N ARG A 62 5.67 -5.46 -5.52
CA ARG A 62 6.38 -4.19 -5.41
C ARG A 62 5.42 -3.02 -5.53
N VAL A 63 5.54 -2.08 -4.59
CA VAL A 63 4.76 -0.86 -4.51
C VAL A 63 5.16 0.09 -5.62
N ILE A 64 4.17 0.60 -6.36
CA ILE A 64 4.34 1.67 -7.33
C ILE A 64 4.02 3.04 -6.69
N PRO A 65 4.66 4.13 -7.13
CA PRO A 65 4.32 5.48 -6.68
C PRO A 65 2.99 5.95 -7.30
N ALA A 66 1.90 5.36 -6.84
CA ALA A 66 0.56 5.49 -7.41
C ALA A 66 -0.20 6.76 -6.93
N ARG A 67 0.34 7.54 -5.99
CA ARG A 67 -0.27 8.80 -5.54
C ARG A 67 0.18 9.96 -6.41
N LEU A 68 -0.72 10.46 -7.24
CA LEU A 68 -0.49 11.54 -8.19
C LEU A 68 -1.17 12.82 -7.71
N HIS A 69 -0.55 13.96 -8.04
CA HIS A 69 -1.12 15.28 -7.81
C HIS A 69 -1.43 15.99 -9.12
N GLY A 70 -2.45 16.83 -9.13
CA GLY A 70 -2.86 17.53 -10.33
C GLY A 70 -3.74 18.75 -10.05
N THR A 71 -4.03 19.51 -11.10
CA THR A 71 -4.98 20.62 -11.06
C THR A 71 -6.12 20.39 -12.03
N LYS A 72 -7.35 20.65 -11.59
CA LYS A 72 -8.52 20.55 -12.45
C LYS A 72 -8.50 21.66 -13.50
N ALA A 73 -8.70 21.29 -14.77
CA ALA A 73 -8.85 22.23 -15.87
C ALA A 73 -9.98 23.25 -15.61
N GLY A 74 -9.75 24.50 -15.99
CA GLY A 74 -10.67 25.62 -15.79
C GLY A 74 -10.64 26.20 -14.37
N SER A 75 -10.90 25.39 -13.33
CA SER A 75 -11.01 25.91 -11.96
C SER A 75 -9.69 25.99 -11.19
N GLY A 76 -8.61 25.37 -11.69
CA GLY A 76 -7.30 25.32 -11.02
C GLY A 76 -7.31 24.58 -9.67
N ALA A 77 -8.37 23.83 -9.36
CA ALA A 77 -8.53 23.17 -8.07
C ALA A 77 -7.49 22.07 -7.92
N GLN A 78 -6.82 22.02 -6.76
CA GLN A 78 -5.91 20.92 -6.44
C GLN A 78 -6.68 19.60 -6.33
N MET A 79 -6.11 18.55 -6.94
CA MET A 79 -6.64 17.20 -7.00
C MET A 79 -5.53 16.22 -6.63
N GLU A 80 -5.84 15.27 -5.75
CA GLU A 80 -5.05 14.07 -5.51
C GLU A 80 -5.76 12.91 -6.19
N MET A 81 -4.99 12.09 -6.90
CA MET A 81 -5.45 10.86 -7.52
C MET A 81 -4.59 9.74 -6.99
N LEU A 82 -5.21 8.61 -6.72
CA LEU A 82 -4.50 7.47 -6.18
C LEU A 82 -4.93 6.25 -6.98
N LEU A 83 -4.03 5.78 -7.84
CA LEU A 83 -4.28 4.63 -8.70
C LEU A 83 -4.56 3.41 -7.84
N VAL A 84 -5.57 2.62 -8.22
CA VAL A 84 -6.02 1.43 -7.50
C VAL A 84 -5.84 0.19 -8.36
N GLU A 85 -6.35 0.23 -9.59
CA GLU A 85 -6.39 -0.93 -10.49
C GLU A 85 -6.21 -0.47 -11.94
N GLU A 86 -5.36 -1.17 -12.68
CA GLU A 86 -5.19 -0.96 -14.12
C GLU A 86 -6.27 -1.73 -14.88
N ASN A 87 -7.10 -1.01 -15.64
CA ASN A 87 -8.07 -1.63 -16.54
C ASN A 87 -7.45 -1.90 -17.93
N ALA A 88 -6.62 -0.98 -18.41
CA ALA A 88 -5.78 -1.11 -19.59
C ALA A 88 -4.64 -0.08 -19.56
N VAL A 89 -3.74 -0.11 -20.55
CA VAL A 89 -2.68 0.91 -20.67
C VAL A 89 -3.31 2.31 -20.70
N ASN A 90 -2.87 3.18 -19.79
CA ASN A 90 -3.40 4.53 -19.57
C ASN A 90 -4.86 4.61 -19.13
N ASP A 91 -5.50 3.51 -18.73
CA ASP A 91 -6.89 3.48 -18.25
C ASP A 91 -6.95 2.79 -16.88
N TRP A 92 -7.22 3.57 -15.84
CA TRP A 92 -7.09 3.11 -14.45
C TRP A 92 -8.28 3.51 -13.60
N TRP A 93 -8.67 2.64 -12.68
CA TRP A 93 -9.49 3.01 -11.54
C TRP A 93 -8.63 3.71 -10.49
N ALA A 94 -9.13 4.83 -9.97
CA ALA A 94 -8.44 5.63 -8.97
C ALA A 94 -9.38 6.23 -7.94
N MET A 95 -8.90 6.36 -6.70
CA MET A 95 -9.52 7.22 -5.70
C MET A 95 -9.13 8.67 -5.97
N VAL A 96 -10.10 9.58 -6.08
CA VAL A 96 -9.83 11.00 -6.37
C VAL A 96 -10.33 11.89 -5.23
N ARG A 97 -9.47 12.80 -4.77
CA ARG A 97 -9.77 13.77 -3.71
C ARG A 97 -9.48 15.20 -4.19
N PRO A 98 -10.40 16.17 -4.02
CA PRO A 98 -11.78 16.02 -3.54
C PRO A 98 -12.70 15.38 -4.60
N GLY A 99 -13.26 14.20 -4.31
CA GLY A 99 -14.05 13.42 -5.27
C GLY A 99 -15.27 14.14 -5.84
N LYS A 100 -15.87 15.08 -5.08
CA LYS A 100 -16.99 15.93 -5.55
C LYS A 100 -16.64 16.76 -6.80
N ARG A 101 -15.36 17.07 -7.02
CA ARG A 101 -14.89 17.89 -8.15
C ARG A 101 -14.52 17.07 -9.39
N ALA A 102 -14.29 15.77 -9.22
CA ALA A 102 -14.00 14.82 -10.30
C ALA A 102 -15.31 14.29 -10.90
N ARG A 103 -15.99 15.07 -11.75
CA ARG A 103 -17.18 14.59 -12.46
C ARG A 103 -16.76 13.98 -13.80
N PRO A 104 -17.50 13.02 -14.37
CA PRO A 104 -17.30 12.58 -15.75
C PRO A 104 -17.13 13.77 -16.70
N GLY A 105 -16.13 13.70 -17.59
CA GLY A 105 -15.70 14.79 -18.48
C GLY A 105 -14.73 15.80 -17.87
N ALA A 106 -14.46 15.77 -16.55
CA ALA A 106 -13.45 16.63 -15.96
C ALA A 106 -12.04 16.21 -16.43
N THR A 107 -11.21 17.20 -16.77
CA THR A 107 -9.78 16.99 -17.05
C THR A 107 -8.94 17.47 -15.89
N ILE A 108 -7.91 16.70 -15.53
CA ILE A 108 -6.93 17.00 -14.49
C ILE A 108 -5.55 17.02 -15.14
N PHE A 109 -4.80 18.12 -15.00
CA PHE A 109 -3.42 18.20 -15.44
C PHE A 109 -2.51 17.72 -14.33
N LEU A 110 -1.67 16.72 -14.60
CA LEU A 110 -0.77 16.14 -13.60
C LEU A 110 0.41 17.06 -13.33
N LEU A 111 0.81 17.12 -12.06
CA LEU A 111 1.99 17.79 -11.58
C LEU A 111 3.09 16.77 -11.33
N ASN A 112 4.32 17.09 -11.70
CA ASN A 112 5.50 16.31 -11.35
C ASN A 112 5.83 16.43 -9.84
N LEU A 113 6.86 15.73 -9.38
CA LEU A 113 7.32 15.79 -7.99
C LEU A 113 7.66 17.21 -7.51
N SER A 114 8.11 18.09 -8.41
CA SER A 114 8.38 19.52 -8.14
C SER A 114 7.13 20.41 -8.20
N ARG A 115 5.93 19.81 -8.24
CA ARG A 115 4.63 20.50 -8.30
C ARG A 115 4.44 21.37 -9.57
N GLN A 116 5.09 21.02 -10.66
CA GLN A 116 4.98 21.70 -11.95
C GLN A 116 4.21 20.88 -12.98
N PRO A 117 3.47 21.49 -13.92
CA PRO A 117 2.80 20.76 -15.00
C PRO A 117 3.80 19.96 -15.84
N GLY A 118 3.51 18.67 -16.04
CA GLY A 118 4.42 17.75 -16.75
C GLY A 118 3.91 17.28 -18.12
N GLY A 119 2.89 17.93 -18.70
CA GLY A 119 2.34 17.56 -20.01
C GLY A 119 1.44 16.32 -20.03
N VAL A 120 1.26 15.65 -18.88
CA VAL A 120 0.35 14.52 -18.72
C VAL A 120 -0.98 15.00 -18.16
N SER A 121 -2.09 14.48 -18.67
CA SER A 121 -3.44 14.77 -18.18
C SER A 121 -4.24 13.49 -17.96
N ALA A 122 -5.28 13.58 -17.12
CA ALA A 122 -6.25 12.53 -16.86
C ALA A 122 -7.66 13.05 -17.09
N ALA A 123 -8.42 12.39 -17.96
CA ALA A 123 -9.85 12.60 -18.13
C ALA A 123 -10.63 11.65 -17.22
N VAL A 124 -11.58 12.18 -16.46
CA VAL A 124 -12.52 11.37 -15.67
C VAL A 124 -13.57 10.81 -16.62
N ILE A 125 -13.58 9.49 -16.82
CA ILE A 125 -14.50 8.80 -17.72
C ILE A 125 -15.82 8.52 -17.00
N GLU A 126 -15.75 7.82 -15.88
CA GLU A 126 -16.92 7.41 -15.11
C GLU A 126 -16.60 7.26 -13.61
N LYS A 127 -17.65 6.98 -12.84
CA LYS A 127 -17.54 6.67 -11.41
C LYS A 127 -18.30 5.39 -11.08
N ASN A 128 -17.67 4.52 -10.31
CA ASN A 128 -18.33 3.33 -9.80
C ASN A 128 -19.14 3.66 -8.52
N PRO A 129 -20.00 2.73 -8.04
CA PRO A 129 -20.78 2.92 -6.81
C PRO A 129 -19.93 3.13 -5.54
N GLU A 130 -18.68 2.66 -5.52
CA GLU A 130 -17.73 2.84 -4.42
C GLU A 130 -17.13 4.25 -4.38
N GLY A 131 -17.32 5.04 -5.44
CA GLY A 131 -16.80 6.40 -5.59
C GLY A 131 -15.42 6.49 -6.24
N HIS A 132 -14.86 5.38 -6.73
CA HIS A 132 -13.67 5.38 -7.58
C HIS A 132 -13.99 6.02 -8.93
N CYS A 133 -13.02 6.73 -9.49
CA CYS A 133 -13.09 7.34 -10.81
C CYS A 133 -12.25 6.52 -11.78
N ARG A 134 -12.81 6.18 -12.95
CA ARG A 134 -12.02 5.66 -14.06
C ARG A 134 -11.35 6.83 -14.78
N LEU A 135 -10.03 6.79 -14.88
CA LEU A 135 -9.19 7.84 -15.42
C LEU A 135 -8.52 7.36 -16.70
N GLN A 136 -8.75 8.10 -17.78
CA GLN A 136 -8.02 7.94 -19.03
C GLN A 136 -6.88 8.95 -19.08
N PHE A 137 -5.64 8.46 -19.09
CA PHE A 137 -4.43 9.28 -19.19
C PHE A 137 -4.08 9.62 -20.64
N SER A 138 -3.46 10.77 -20.84
CA SER A 138 -2.97 11.28 -22.12
C SER A 138 -1.68 12.08 -21.93
N GLY A 139 -0.87 12.24 -22.98
CA GLY A 139 0.43 12.91 -22.91
C GLY A 139 1.60 12.00 -22.52
N THR A 140 1.38 10.69 -22.43
CA THR A 140 2.41 9.65 -22.26
C THR A 140 1.98 8.38 -22.99
N ALA A 141 2.95 7.56 -23.43
CA ALA A 141 2.67 6.25 -24.00
C ALA A 141 2.11 5.27 -22.95
N ASN A 142 2.60 5.36 -21.70
CA ASN A 142 2.09 4.60 -20.56
C ASN A 142 2.31 5.39 -19.26
N ILE A 143 1.26 5.57 -18.47
CA ILE A 143 1.32 6.23 -17.16
C ILE A 143 2.28 5.51 -16.21
N ALA A 144 2.33 4.18 -16.25
CA ALA A 144 3.25 3.37 -15.43
C ALA A 144 4.72 3.76 -15.63
N ALA A 145 5.10 4.14 -16.86
CA ALA A 145 6.47 4.52 -17.20
C ALA A 145 6.89 5.89 -16.63
N VAL A 146 5.93 6.73 -16.22
CA VAL A 146 6.20 8.08 -15.71
C VAL A 146 5.86 8.23 -14.22
N LEU A 147 5.32 7.19 -13.56
CA LEU A 147 4.95 7.26 -12.14
C LEU A 147 6.12 7.70 -11.24
N ASP A 148 7.34 7.28 -11.55
CA ASP A 148 8.53 7.70 -10.79
C ASP A 148 8.81 9.21 -10.82
N SER A 149 8.31 9.92 -11.83
CA SER A 149 8.49 11.37 -12.01
C SER A 149 7.30 12.20 -11.55
N PHE A 150 6.14 11.57 -11.35
CA PHE A 150 4.87 12.24 -11.03
C PHE A 150 4.28 11.84 -9.68
N GLY A 151 4.56 10.62 -9.25
CA GLY A 151 3.87 9.96 -8.17
C GLY A 151 4.72 9.87 -6.90
N THR A 152 4.04 9.79 -5.77
CA THR A 152 4.63 9.49 -4.47
C THR A 152 4.11 8.15 -3.95
N VAL A 153 4.84 7.57 -3.00
CA VAL A 153 4.39 6.33 -2.35
C VAL A 153 3.11 6.59 -1.58
N PRO A 154 2.05 5.83 -1.83
CA PRO A 154 0.78 5.99 -1.13
C PRO A 154 0.84 5.34 0.25
N LEU A 155 1.37 6.07 1.23
CA LEU A 155 1.35 5.63 2.61
C LEU A 155 -0.09 5.42 3.13
N PRO A 156 -0.30 4.49 4.07
CA PRO A 156 -1.59 4.27 4.71
C PRO A 156 -2.16 5.56 5.32
N PRO A 157 -3.50 5.73 5.33
CA PRO A 157 -4.14 6.98 5.73
C PRO A 157 -3.95 7.34 7.22
N TYR A 158 -3.55 6.39 8.05
CA TYR A 158 -3.26 6.61 9.48
C TYR A 158 -1.84 7.14 9.73
N ILE A 159 -0.98 7.20 8.71
CA ILE A 159 0.31 7.88 8.78
C ILE A 159 0.08 9.34 8.39
N THR A 160 0.17 10.25 9.37
CA THR A 160 -0.25 11.65 9.21
C THR A 160 0.91 12.63 9.13
N ARG A 161 2.15 12.17 8.93
CA ARG A 161 3.30 13.07 8.78
C ARG A 161 3.32 13.73 7.41
N GLU A 162 3.91 14.92 7.37
CA GLU A 162 4.07 15.69 6.14
C GLU A 162 4.86 14.88 5.08
N PRO A 163 4.41 14.84 3.82
CA PRO A 163 5.10 14.14 2.73
C PRO A 163 6.54 14.60 2.47
N THR A 164 6.96 15.69 3.09
CA THR A 164 8.29 16.31 2.95
C THR A 164 9.37 15.66 3.81
N ALA A 165 9.01 14.84 4.80
CA ALA A 165 9.97 14.17 5.69
C ALA A 165 10.55 12.89 5.05
N ASP A 166 11.19 13.02 3.88
CA ASP A 166 11.92 11.96 3.17
C ASP A 166 11.10 11.00 2.27
N LEU A 167 10.57 11.53 1.15
CA LEU A 167 10.01 10.75 0.02
C LEU A 167 10.91 9.60 -0.44
N ALA A 168 12.23 9.80 -0.36
CA ALA A 168 13.22 8.79 -0.71
C ALA A 168 13.27 7.65 0.31
N GLU A 169 13.19 7.97 1.61
CA GLU A 169 13.11 6.95 2.65
C GLU A 169 11.80 6.17 2.52
N ASP A 170 10.67 6.82 2.26
CA ASP A 170 9.40 6.12 2.06
C ASP A 170 9.44 5.16 0.88
N ARG A 171 10.07 5.58 -0.22
CA ARG A 171 10.26 4.75 -1.41
C ARG A 171 11.10 3.52 -1.13
N ASP A 172 12.07 3.60 -0.22
CA ASP A 172 12.89 2.46 0.18
C ASP A 172 12.22 1.61 1.28
N ARG A 173 11.75 2.25 2.35
CA ARG A 173 11.28 1.61 3.58
C ARG A 173 9.90 1.00 3.45
N TYR A 174 9.01 1.60 2.66
CA TYR A 174 7.69 1.06 2.38
C TYR A 174 7.71 0.01 1.26
N GLN A 175 8.73 -0.85 1.30
CA GLN A 175 8.96 -1.94 0.36
C GLN A 175 9.64 -3.11 1.08
N THR A 176 9.25 -4.34 0.75
CA THR A 176 9.98 -5.54 1.22
C THR A 176 11.30 -5.68 0.45
N VAL A 177 12.33 -6.21 1.11
CA VAL A 177 13.69 -6.35 0.53
C VAL A 177 13.80 -7.34 -0.64
N TYR A 178 12.72 -8.05 -0.94
CA TYR A 178 12.65 -9.12 -1.95
C TYR A 178 11.60 -8.83 -3.04
N ALA A 179 11.06 -7.61 -3.09
CA ALA A 179 9.99 -7.33 -4.02
C ALA A 179 10.45 -7.15 -5.46
N GLN A 180 9.73 -7.80 -6.38
CA GLN A 180 10.05 -7.76 -7.81
C GLN A 180 8.91 -7.17 -8.63
N PRO A 181 7.72 -7.80 -8.72
CA PRO A 181 6.74 -7.39 -9.71
C PRO A 181 6.05 -6.10 -9.25
N ALA A 182 6.26 -5.02 -10.00
CA ALA A 182 5.61 -3.74 -9.73
C ALA A 182 4.12 -3.82 -10.03
N GLY A 183 3.29 -3.39 -9.09
CA GLY A 183 1.84 -3.35 -9.28
C GLY A 183 1.04 -3.11 -8.01
N SER A 184 1.64 -3.31 -6.83
CA SER A 184 1.00 -2.99 -5.56
C SER A 184 0.83 -1.50 -5.37
N VAL A 185 -0.29 -1.10 -4.79
CA VAL A 185 -0.48 0.25 -4.26
C VAL A 185 -0.13 0.25 -2.77
N ALA A 186 -0.29 -0.87 -2.07
CA ALA A 186 0.14 -1.03 -0.68
C ALA A 186 1.23 -2.09 -0.54
N ALA A 187 2.13 -1.89 0.43
CA ALA A 187 3.16 -2.87 0.74
C ALA A 187 2.57 -4.09 1.47
N PRO A 188 3.06 -5.32 1.23
CA PRO A 188 2.82 -6.46 2.10
C PRO A 188 3.47 -6.22 3.48
N THR A 189 2.74 -5.58 4.40
CA THR A 189 3.32 -4.90 5.57
C THR A 189 4.03 -5.82 6.55
N ALA A 190 3.54 -7.05 6.76
CA ALA A 190 4.23 -8.04 7.60
C ALA A 190 5.59 -8.45 7.04
N GLY A 191 5.77 -8.37 5.71
CA GLY A 191 7.03 -8.65 5.04
C GLY A 191 8.11 -7.57 5.26
N LEU A 192 7.71 -6.35 5.68
CA LEU A 192 8.63 -5.21 5.83
C LEU A 192 9.67 -5.41 6.93
N HIS A 193 9.43 -6.34 7.85
CA HIS A 193 10.30 -6.66 8.97
C HIS A 193 11.50 -7.54 8.60
N PHE A 194 11.45 -8.23 7.45
CA PHE A 194 12.55 -9.07 7.00
C PHE A 194 13.68 -8.25 6.40
N THR A 195 14.91 -8.57 6.81
CA THR A 195 16.15 -8.11 6.19
C THR A 195 16.72 -9.20 5.27
N GLY A 196 17.58 -8.82 4.32
CA GLY A 196 18.27 -9.80 3.46
C GLY A 196 19.06 -10.82 4.30
N LYS A 197 19.78 -10.32 5.31
CA LYS A 197 20.51 -11.13 6.29
C LYS A 197 19.61 -12.13 7.02
N LEU A 198 18.44 -11.70 7.51
CA LEU A 198 17.51 -12.59 8.21
C LEU A 198 16.98 -13.69 7.27
N LEU A 199 16.67 -13.35 6.02
CA LEU A 199 16.20 -14.34 5.03
C LEU A 199 17.28 -15.37 4.69
N GLU A 200 18.54 -14.96 4.60
CA GLU A 200 19.68 -15.87 4.44
C GLU A 200 19.82 -16.82 5.63
N GLN A 201 19.70 -16.31 6.86
CA GLN A 201 19.74 -17.12 8.07
C GLN A 201 18.59 -18.13 8.14
N ILE A 202 17.39 -17.74 7.69
CA ILE A 202 16.24 -18.64 7.57
C ILE A 202 16.55 -19.78 6.59
N ARG A 203 17.07 -19.46 5.39
CA ARG A 203 17.47 -20.47 4.41
C ARG A 203 18.55 -21.41 4.95
N SER A 204 19.56 -20.89 5.65
CA SER A 204 20.66 -21.71 6.19
C SER A 204 20.20 -22.67 7.29
N ARG A 205 19.06 -22.42 7.94
CA ARG A 205 18.42 -23.34 8.90
C ARG A 205 17.58 -24.44 8.23
N GLY A 206 17.59 -24.53 6.90
CA GLY A 206 16.85 -25.55 6.15
C GLY A 206 15.37 -25.23 5.93
N VAL A 207 14.97 -23.96 6.11
CA VAL A 207 13.62 -23.48 5.80
C VAL A 207 13.56 -23.12 4.32
N ARG A 208 12.53 -23.59 3.62
CA ARG A 208 12.28 -23.22 2.23
C ARG A 208 11.57 -21.87 2.17
N ILE A 209 12.08 -20.95 1.35
CA ILE A 209 11.39 -19.68 1.07
C ILE A 209 10.74 -19.77 -0.30
N CYS A 210 9.44 -19.50 -0.36
CA CYS A 210 8.65 -19.42 -1.58
C CYS A 210 8.06 -18.02 -1.72
N PHE A 211 7.89 -17.58 -2.96
CA PHE A 211 7.26 -16.30 -3.27
C PHE A 211 5.93 -16.54 -4.00
N LEU A 212 4.97 -15.68 -3.71
CA LEU A 212 3.76 -15.50 -4.48
C LEU A 212 3.61 -14.01 -4.77
N THR A 213 2.90 -13.67 -5.85
CA THR A 213 2.61 -12.29 -6.18
C THR A 213 1.12 -12.04 -6.00
N LEU A 214 0.79 -11.11 -5.10
CA LEU A 214 -0.55 -10.58 -4.90
C LEU A 214 -0.46 -9.06 -4.85
N HIS A 215 -1.01 -8.37 -5.85
CA HIS A 215 -1.00 -6.92 -5.89
C HIS A 215 -2.05 -6.38 -4.92
N VAL A 216 -1.57 -5.66 -3.90
CA VAL A 216 -2.43 -5.14 -2.83
C VAL A 216 -2.91 -3.74 -3.22
N GLY A 217 -4.21 -3.59 -3.37
CA GLY A 217 -4.86 -2.30 -3.57
C GLY A 217 -5.12 -1.57 -2.25
N LEU A 218 -5.50 -0.29 -2.30
CA LEU A 218 -5.86 0.47 -1.08
C LEU A 218 -7.20 0.10 -0.47
N GLY A 219 -7.99 -0.72 -1.16
CA GLY A 219 -9.18 -1.35 -0.60
C GLY A 219 -8.90 -2.04 0.74
N THR A 220 -7.66 -2.53 0.95
CA THR A 220 -7.23 -3.11 2.23
C THR A 220 -7.29 -2.14 3.42
N PHE A 221 -7.29 -0.83 3.20
CA PHE A 221 -7.38 0.18 4.26
C PHE A 221 -8.80 0.74 4.42
N ALA A 222 -9.76 0.29 3.62
CA ALA A 222 -11.13 0.74 3.75
C ALA A 222 -11.72 0.26 5.09
N PRO A 223 -12.39 1.14 5.85
CA PRO A 223 -13.01 0.73 7.10
C PRO A 223 -14.17 -0.24 6.83
N VAL A 224 -14.30 -1.24 7.71
CA VAL A 224 -15.45 -2.16 7.71
C VAL A 224 -16.70 -1.39 8.12
N LYS A 225 -17.62 -1.19 7.18
CA LYS A 225 -18.90 -0.48 7.42
C LYS A 225 -20.08 -1.42 7.71
N ALA A 226 -19.92 -2.71 7.45
CA ALA A 226 -20.97 -3.71 7.66
C ALA A 226 -21.16 -4.02 9.16
N GLY A 227 -22.41 -4.25 9.58
CA GLY A 227 -22.74 -4.59 10.97
C GLY A 227 -22.34 -6.02 11.35
N ALA A 228 -22.35 -6.92 10.38
CA ALA A 228 -21.85 -8.28 10.48
C ALA A 228 -20.68 -8.50 9.50
N PRO A 229 -19.57 -9.15 9.91
CA PRO A 229 -18.43 -9.41 9.02
C PRO A 229 -18.78 -10.23 7.76
N GLN A 230 -19.81 -11.09 7.82
CA GLN A 230 -20.25 -11.91 6.69
C GLN A 230 -20.91 -11.10 5.58
N GLU A 231 -21.39 -9.89 5.89
CA GLU A 231 -22.01 -8.97 4.93
C GLU A 231 -20.98 -8.04 4.29
N LEU A 232 -19.72 -8.10 4.74
CA LEU A 232 -18.64 -7.32 4.16
C LEU A 232 -18.30 -7.87 2.78
N VAL A 233 -18.63 -7.09 1.75
CA VAL A 233 -18.08 -7.28 0.41
C VAL A 233 -16.66 -6.73 0.41
N ILE A 234 -15.67 -7.62 0.36
CA ILE A 234 -14.25 -7.26 0.28
C ILE A 234 -13.88 -7.10 -1.20
N HIS A 235 -13.01 -6.13 -1.49
CA HIS A 235 -12.41 -5.99 -2.82
C HIS A 235 -11.66 -7.29 -3.19
N GLN A 236 -11.77 -7.72 -4.45
CA GLN A 236 -11.00 -8.87 -4.92
C GLN A 236 -9.53 -8.48 -5.08
N GLU A 237 -8.63 -9.39 -4.70
CA GLU A 237 -7.17 -9.28 -4.85
C GLU A 237 -6.66 -10.46 -5.69
#